data_AF-A0A413SVQ4-F1
#
_entry.id   AF-A0A413SVQ4-F1
#
_cell.length_a   1.000
_cell.length_b   1.000
_cell.length_c   1.000
_cell.angle_alpha   90.00
_cell.angle_beta   90.00
_cell.angle_gamma   90.00
#
_symmetry.space_group_name_H-M   'P 1'
#
loop_
_entity.id
_entity.type
_entity.pdbx_description
1 polymer ?
#
loop_
_entity_poly.entity_id
_entity_poly.type
_entity_poly.pdbx_seq_one_letter_code
_entity_poly.pdbx_strand_id
1 'polypeptide(L)'
;MSSEWCLACLTVLTEDLTIEIPEGAMDIQTDESEITGNGGKEEYAVAVDVGSTTVVSQLVALHTGKVLATCSGINPQTTYGADIISRIAFAVSDKHQAALLRDLLREEIGKQIAQMLRECPGCIPSRIRLVGNTVMHHLFAGYDVRPLSAAPFQSPLNDGYYRKRYSGGNQSLRYG
;
A
#
# COMPACT_ATOMS: atom_id res chain seq x y z
N MET A 1 -12.55 -14.56 -10.05
CA MET A 1 -12.05 -15.40 -8.94
C MET A 1 -13.10 -16.44 -8.64
N SER A 2 -12.74 -17.73 -8.63
CA SER A 2 -13.69 -18.81 -8.34
C SER A 2 -14.17 -18.73 -6.88
N SER A 3 -15.21 -19.48 -6.54
CA SER A 3 -15.77 -19.57 -5.19
C SER A 3 -14.81 -20.09 -4.11
N GLU A 4 -13.61 -20.53 -4.48
CA GLU A 4 -12.65 -21.25 -3.63
C GLU A 4 -11.44 -20.41 -3.18
N TRP A 5 -11.30 -19.17 -3.67
CA TRP A 5 -10.17 -18.30 -3.31
C TRP A 5 -10.68 -17.01 -2.66
N CYS A 6 -10.14 -16.70 -1.47
CA CYS A 6 -10.34 -15.41 -0.82
C CYS A 6 -9.00 -14.86 -0.35
N LEU A 7 -8.80 -13.55 -0.47
CA LEU A 7 -7.63 -12.90 0.08
C LEU A 7 -7.67 -13.02 1.61
N ALA A 8 -6.59 -13.52 2.23
CA ALA A 8 -6.49 -13.65 3.68
C ALA A 8 -6.78 -12.33 4.40
N CYS A 9 -6.39 -11.20 3.80
CA CYS A 9 -6.61 -9.86 4.32
C CYS A 9 -8.08 -9.40 4.33
N LEU A 10 -8.99 -10.15 3.69
CA LEU A 10 -10.42 -9.85 3.63
C LEU A 10 -11.30 -10.87 4.38
N THR A 11 -10.69 -11.81 5.10
CA THR A 11 -11.37 -12.88 5.83
C THR A 11 -11.34 -12.63 7.33
N VAL A 12 -12.51 -12.73 7.98
CA VAL A 12 -12.63 -12.66 9.44
C VAL A 12 -12.71 -14.11 9.96
N LEU A 13 -11.76 -14.48 10.81
CA LEU A 13 -11.74 -15.80 11.46
C LEU A 13 -12.57 -15.74 12.75
N THR A 14 -13.56 -16.62 12.86
CA THR A 14 -14.39 -16.79 14.07
C THR A 14 -14.02 -18.03 14.87
N GLU A 15 -13.16 -18.87 14.32
CA GLU A 15 -12.68 -20.14 14.88
C GLU A 15 -11.24 -20.39 14.37
N ASP A 16 -10.58 -21.40 14.95
CA ASP A 16 -9.20 -21.77 14.58
C ASP A 16 -9.10 -22.17 13.10
N LEU A 17 -8.06 -21.69 12.42
CA LEU A 17 -7.80 -21.96 11.01
C LEU A 17 -6.38 -22.52 10.85
N THR A 18 -6.25 -23.59 10.07
CA THR A 18 -4.95 -24.07 9.57
C THR A 18 -4.74 -23.55 8.15
N ILE A 19 -3.60 -22.91 7.90
CA ILE A 19 -3.19 -22.41 6.58
C ILE A 19 -2.09 -23.35 6.05
N GLU A 20 -2.34 -23.96 4.89
CA GLU A 20 -1.31 -24.69 4.15
C GLU A 20 -0.67 -23.76 3.13
N ILE A 21 0.64 -23.50 3.26
CA ILE A 21 1.42 -22.73 2.29
C ILE A 21 2.02 -23.73 1.30
N PRO A 22 1.64 -23.70 0.01
CA PRO A 22 2.25 -24.59 -0.98
C PRO A 22 3.74 -24.27 -1.15
N GLU A 23 4.59 -25.29 -1.07
CA GLU A 23 6.02 -25.15 -1.36
C GLU A 23 6.21 -24.63 -2.80
N GLY A 24 6.83 -23.44 -2.92
CA GLY A 24 7.31 -22.93 -4.20
C GLY A 24 6.46 -21.86 -4.92
N ALA A 25 5.33 -21.41 -4.37
CA ALA A 25 4.55 -20.33 -4.96
C ALA A 25 4.76 -19.00 -4.22
N MET A 26 5.86 -18.32 -4.52
CA MET A 26 5.99 -16.89 -4.26
C MET A 26 6.28 -16.21 -5.58
N ASP A 27 5.34 -16.33 -6.52
CA ASP A 27 5.32 -15.44 -7.68
C ASP A 27 5.00 -14.04 -7.14
N ILE A 28 6.05 -13.23 -6.97
CA ILE A 28 5.89 -11.80 -6.79
C ILE A 28 5.22 -11.32 -8.07
N GLN A 29 3.93 -10.97 -8.01
CA GLN A 29 3.21 -10.34 -9.11
C GLN A 29 3.84 -8.97 -9.40
N THR A 30 4.91 -8.94 -10.18
CA THR A 30 5.26 -7.76 -10.98
C THR A 30 4.30 -7.75 -12.14
N ASP A 31 3.13 -7.16 -11.92
CA ASP A 31 2.12 -7.04 -12.96
C ASP A 31 2.59 -5.99 -13.98
N GLU A 32 3.18 -6.44 -15.09
CA GLU A 32 3.46 -5.62 -16.29
C GLU A 32 2.22 -5.52 -17.20
N SER A 33 1.01 -5.75 -16.67
CA SER A 33 -0.22 -5.69 -17.47
C SER A 33 -0.40 -4.33 -18.13
N GLU A 34 -0.52 -4.33 -19.45
CA GLU A 34 -0.91 -3.16 -20.24
C GLU A 34 -2.34 -2.75 -19.88
N ILE A 35 -2.47 -1.68 -19.10
CA ILE A 35 -3.77 -1.09 -18.80
C ILE A 35 -4.26 -0.36 -20.05
N THR A 36 -5.22 -0.92 -20.78
CA THR A 36 -5.82 -0.22 -21.92
C THR A 36 -6.65 0.98 -21.44
N GLY A 37 -6.13 2.18 -21.64
CA GLY A 37 -6.83 3.43 -21.33
C GLY A 37 -7.95 3.70 -22.34
N ASN A 38 -9.16 4.02 -21.86
CA ASN A 38 -10.32 4.32 -22.70
C ASN A 38 -10.72 5.81 -22.60
N GLY A 39 -9.77 6.73 -22.81
CA GLY A 39 -9.96 8.17 -22.55
C GLY A 39 -9.39 9.07 -23.64
N GLY A 40 -10.24 9.79 -24.36
CA GLY A 40 -9.86 10.75 -25.42
C GLY A 40 -9.26 12.07 -24.93
N LYS A 41 -8.69 12.14 -23.72
CA LYS A 41 -7.98 13.32 -23.18
C LYS A 41 -6.61 12.89 -22.66
N GLU A 42 -5.58 13.70 -22.92
CA GLU A 42 -4.25 13.57 -22.32
C GLU A 42 -4.33 13.83 -20.81
N GLU A 43 -4.68 12.79 -20.04
CA GLU A 43 -4.71 12.82 -18.59
C GLU A 43 -3.57 11.95 -18.03
N TYR A 44 -2.94 12.43 -16.96
CA TYR A 44 -1.84 11.76 -16.28
C TYR A 44 -2.19 11.54 -14.80
N ALA A 45 -1.64 10.49 -14.21
CA ALA A 45 -1.73 10.25 -12.77
C ALA A 45 -0.40 9.77 -12.21
N VAL A 46 -0.23 9.89 -10.90
CA VAL A 46 0.86 9.22 -10.18
C VAL A 46 0.30 8.06 -9.38
N ALA A 47 0.84 6.87 -9.58
CA ALA A 47 0.66 5.72 -8.69
C ALA A 47 1.84 5.67 -7.72
N VAL A 48 1.56 5.53 -6.43
CA VAL A 48 2.58 5.46 -5.36
C VAL A 48 2.37 4.19 -4.56
N ASP A 49 3.37 3.32 -4.52
CA ASP A 49 3.43 2.17 -3.62
C ASP A 49 4.34 2.49 -2.44
N VAL A 50 3.75 2.51 -1.24
CA VAL A 50 4.46 2.75 0.01
C VAL A 50 4.70 1.43 0.72
N GLY A 51 5.88 0.86 0.46
CA GLY A 51 6.43 -0.23 1.25
C GLY A 51 7.03 0.25 2.57
N SER A 52 7.25 -0.70 3.49
CA SER A 52 7.95 -0.41 4.74
C SER A 52 9.41 -0.03 4.53
N THR A 53 10.03 -0.55 3.47
CA THR A 53 11.46 -0.37 3.13
C THR A 53 11.67 0.54 1.93
N THR A 54 10.75 0.53 0.97
CA THR A 54 10.89 1.24 -0.31
C THR A 54 9.62 2.04 -0.59
N VAL A 55 9.77 3.22 -1.18
CA VAL A 55 8.67 3.99 -1.78
C VAL A 55 8.91 4.02 -3.28
N VAL A 56 7.91 3.61 -4.06
CA VAL A 56 7.97 3.63 -5.53
C VAL A 56 6.85 4.52 -6.04
N SER A 57 7.18 5.45 -6.94
CA SER A 57 6.21 6.29 -7.62
C SER A 57 6.33 6.11 -9.13
N GLN A 58 5.19 6.05 -9.83
CA GLN A 58 5.11 5.94 -11.28
C GLN A 58 4.20 7.02 -11.84
N LEU A 59 4.69 7.75 -12.84
CA LEU A 59 3.89 8.66 -13.65
C LEU A 59 3.25 7.88 -14.81
N VAL A 60 1.93 7.90 -14.91
CA VAL A 60 1.16 7.07 -15.84
C VAL A 60 0.31 7.96 -16.74
N ALA A 61 0.37 7.71 -18.05
CA ALA A 61 -0.56 8.26 -19.03
C ALA A 61 -1.88 7.47 -18.99
N LEU A 62 -2.97 8.06 -18.47
CA LEU A 62 -4.23 7.33 -18.27
C LEU A 62 -4.95 6.93 -19.56
N HIS A 63 -4.69 7.65 -20.65
CA HIS A 63 -5.29 7.37 -21.96
C HIS A 63 -4.67 6.16 -22.66
N THR A 64 -3.45 5.75 -22.27
CA THR A 64 -2.75 4.59 -22.85
C THR A 64 -2.38 3.53 -21.81
N GLY A 65 -2.48 3.86 -20.52
CA GLY A 65 -1.94 3.09 -19.39
C GLY A 65 -0.42 3.02 -19.33
N LYS A 66 0.30 3.73 -20.20
CA LYS A 66 1.75 3.67 -20.27
C LYS A 66 2.40 4.36 -19.07
N VAL A 67 3.34 3.69 -18.42
CA VAL A 67 4.24 4.31 -17.45
C VAL A 67 5.26 5.18 -18.20
N LEU A 68 5.27 6.47 -17.90
CA LEU A 68 6.14 7.47 -18.52
C LEU A 68 7.46 7.64 -17.78
N ALA A 69 7.41 7.54 -16.45
CA ALA A 69 8.57 7.61 -15.58
C ALA A 69 8.31 6.80 -14.31
N THR A 70 9.38 6.27 -13.73
CA THR A 70 9.36 5.54 -12.46
C THR A 70 10.47 6.09 -11.59
N CYS A 71 10.16 6.39 -10.34
CA CYS A 71 11.13 6.78 -9.33
C CYS A 71 10.98 5.85 -8.12
N SER A 72 12.10 5.42 -7.54
CA SER A 72 12.13 4.52 -6.39
C SER A 72 13.19 4.99 -5.42
N GLY A 73 12.90 4.87 -4.12
CA GLY A 73 13.77 5.32 -3.05
C GLY A 73 13.54 4.52 -1.77
N ILE A 74 14.53 4.53 -0.89
CA ILE A 74 14.39 3.94 0.45
C ILE A 74 13.35 4.76 1.23
N ASN A 75 12.44 4.09 1.92
CA ASN A 75 11.51 4.74 2.82
C ASN A 75 12.31 5.39 3.98
N PRO A 76 12.32 6.73 4.10
CA PRO A 76 13.14 7.42 5.11
C PRO A 76 12.72 7.11 6.55
N GLN A 77 11.53 6.56 6.77
CA GLN A 77 11.08 6.10 8.08
C GLN A 77 11.92 4.92 8.62
N THR A 78 12.69 4.24 7.76
CA THR A 78 13.60 3.15 8.16
C THR A 78 14.64 3.60 9.19
N THR A 79 15.04 4.88 9.19
CA THR A 79 15.94 5.47 10.20
C THR A 79 15.34 5.44 11.62
N TYR A 80 14.02 5.40 11.73
CA TYR A 80 13.28 5.49 13.00
C TYR A 80 12.53 4.20 13.35
N GLY A 81 12.77 3.13 12.59
CA GLY A 81 12.15 1.82 12.77
C GLY A 81 12.48 0.90 11.61
N ALA A 82 13.30 -0.11 11.89
CA ALA A 82 13.76 -1.09 10.90
C ALA A 82 12.61 -1.96 10.36
N ASP A 83 11.56 -2.15 11.17
CA ASP A 83 10.35 -2.88 10.83
C ASP A 83 9.09 -2.08 11.21
N ILE A 84 7.93 -2.65 10.90
CA ILE A 84 6.64 -2.02 11.15
C ILE A 84 6.38 -1.82 12.65
N ILE A 85 6.75 -2.78 13.51
CA ILE A 85 6.44 -2.74 14.94
C ILE A 85 7.28 -1.69 15.66
N SER A 86 8.58 -1.67 15.42
CA SER A 86 9.50 -0.64 15.93
C SER A 86 9.09 0.76 15.47
N ARG A 87 8.61 0.89 14.23
CA ARG A 87 8.10 2.17 13.70
C ARG A 87 6.79 2.61 14.35
N ILE A 88 5.86 1.67 14.60
CA ILE A 88 4.67 1.97 15.41
C ILE A 88 5.10 2.42 16.79
N ALA A 89 6.00 1.70 17.47
CA ALA A 89 6.48 2.05 18.80
C ALA A 89 7.06 3.48 18.84
N PHE A 90 7.84 3.86 17.83
CA PHE A 90 8.34 5.23 17.68
C PHE A 90 7.21 6.25 17.50
N ALA A 91 6.27 5.99 16.58
CA ALA A 91 5.15 6.89 16.29
C ALA A 91 4.23 7.12 17.50
N VAL A 92 3.99 6.08 18.31
CA VAL A 92 3.09 6.16 19.47
C VAL A 92 3.74 6.78 20.70
N SER A 93 5.08 6.89 20.71
CA SER A 93 5.81 7.45 21.85
C SER A 93 5.46 8.91 22.10
N ASP A 94 5.27 9.69 21.04
CA ASP A 94 4.87 11.09 21.11
C ASP A 94 4.26 11.59 19.79
N LYS A 95 3.38 12.59 19.85
CA LYS A 95 2.70 13.16 18.67
C LYS A 95 3.66 13.79 17.66
N HIS A 96 4.77 14.37 18.12
CA HIS A 96 5.79 14.94 17.24
C HIS A 96 6.49 13.84 16.44
N GLN A 97 6.65 12.63 16.99
CA GLN A 97 7.25 11.51 16.28
C GLN A 97 6.34 10.96 15.18
N ALA A 98 5.03 10.84 15.45
CA ALA A 98 4.06 10.52 14.41
C ALA A 98 4.07 11.57 13.28
N ALA A 99 4.12 12.86 13.62
CA ALA A 99 4.21 13.93 12.63
C ALA A 99 5.51 13.87 11.81
N LEU A 100 6.64 13.59 12.46
CA LEU A 100 7.93 13.41 11.79
C LEU A 100 7.88 12.29 10.75
N LEU A 101 7.38 11.10 11.11
CA LEU A 101 7.26 9.98 10.17
C LEU A 101 6.33 10.30 8.99
N ARG A 102 5.23 11.00 9.23
CA ARG A 102 4.33 11.48 8.18
C ARG A 102 5.04 12.42 7.21
N ASP A 103 5.76 13.39 7.76
CA ASP A 103 6.40 14.45 6.98
C ASP A 103 7.56 13.90 6.14
N LEU A 104 8.38 13.01 6.72
CA LEU A 104 9.43 12.29 5.98
C LEU A 104 8.88 11.53 4.77
N LEU A 105 7.77 10.80 4.95
CA LEU A 105 7.16 10.04 3.87
C LEU A 105 6.56 10.95 2.79
N ARG A 106 5.88 12.02 3.18
CA ARG A 106 5.31 13.00 2.23
C ARG A 106 6.40 13.74 1.46
N GLU A 107 7.50 14.07 2.12
CA GLU A 107 8.65 14.71 1.49
C GLU A 107 9.30 13.79 0.46
N GLU A 108 9.49 12.51 0.78
CA GLU A 108 10.02 11.52 -0.16
C GLU A 108 9.13 11.37 -1.40
N ILE A 109 7.82 11.18 -1.21
CA ILE A 109 6.87 11.11 -2.33
C ILE A 109 6.90 12.39 -3.16
N GLY A 110 6.94 13.56 -2.51
CA GLY A 110 7.05 14.85 -3.19
C GLY A 110 8.32 14.98 -4.03
N LYS A 111 9.47 14.51 -3.52
CA LYS A 111 10.74 14.47 -4.24
C LYS A 111 10.67 13.56 -5.47
N GLN A 112 10.12 12.35 -5.32
CA GLN A 112 9.96 11.40 -6.43
C GLN A 112 9.05 11.97 -7.52
N ILE A 113 7.91 12.56 -7.16
CA ILE A 113 7.01 13.21 -8.10
C ILE A 113 7.73 14.37 -8.81
N ALA A 114 8.38 15.25 -8.06
CA ALA A 114 9.10 16.39 -8.65
C ALA A 114 10.21 15.93 -9.62
N GLN A 115 10.88 14.81 -9.33
CA GLN A 115 11.85 14.22 -10.24
C GLN A 115 11.21 13.73 -11.54
N MET A 116 10.15 12.93 -11.46
CA MET A 116 9.45 12.42 -12.66
C MET A 116 8.88 13.56 -13.52
N LEU A 117 8.40 14.65 -12.91
CA LEU A 117 7.91 15.82 -13.66
C LEU A 117 9.03 16.59 -14.37
N ARG A 118 10.27 16.53 -13.87
CA ARG A 118 11.43 17.09 -14.60
C ARG A 118 11.81 16.21 -15.79
N GLU A 119 11.69 14.88 -15.65
CA GLU A 119 11.96 13.91 -16.71
C GLU A 119 10.88 13.91 -17.81
N CYS A 120 9.64 14.25 -17.45
CA CYS A 120 8.48 14.32 -18.34
C CYS A 120 7.80 15.71 -18.34
N PRO A 121 8.43 16.77 -18.89
CA PRO A 121 7.82 18.10 -18.93
C PRO A 121 6.47 18.11 -19.63
N GLY A 122 5.49 18.82 -19.06
CA GLY A 122 4.12 18.92 -19.59
C GLY A 122 3.17 17.79 -19.17
N CYS A 123 3.68 16.70 -18.59
CA CYS A 123 2.87 15.59 -18.10
C CYS A 123 2.32 15.87 -16.69
N ILE A 124 1.44 16.87 -16.55
CA ILE A 124 0.92 17.30 -15.25
C ILE A 124 -0.14 16.29 -14.75
N PRO A 125 0.08 15.61 -13.61
CA PRO A 125 -0.86 14.64 -13.09
C PRO A 125 -2.10 15.33 -12.52
N SER A 126 -3.28 14.85 -12.91
CA SER A 126 -4.56 15.30 -12.36
C SER A 126 -4.92 14.59 -11.06
N ARG A 127 -4.31 13.42 -10.79
CA ARG A 127 -4.61 12.55 -9.64
C ARG A 127 -3.36 11.86 -9.13
N ILE A 128 -3.35 11.57 -7.83
CA ILE A 128 -2.35 10.72 -7.18
C ILE A 128 -3.10 9.59 -6.46
N ARG A 129 -2.66 8.35 -6.66
CA ARG A 129 -3.19 7.17 -5.97
C ARG A 129 -2.06 6.53 -5.17
N LEU A 130 -2.32 6.31 -3.89
CA LEU A 130 -1.36 5.71 -2.97
C LEU A 130 -1.88 4.37 -2.47
N VAL A 131 -1.02 3.37 -2.52
CA VAL A 131 -1.22 2.05 -1.94
C VAL A 131 -0.10 1.76 -0.94
N GLY A 132 -0.34 0.84 -0.04
CA GLY A 132 0.59 0.46 1.01
C GLY A 132 -0.14 -0.34 2.08
N ASN A 133 0.60 -0.99 2.96
CA ASN A 133 -0.02 -1.64 4.11
C ASN A 133 -0.71 -0.61 5.03
N THR A 134 -1.62 -1.08 5.89
CA THR A 134 -2.43 -0.23 6.78
C THR A 134 -1.58 0.76 7.58
N VAL A 135 -0.42 0.35 8.09
CA VAL A 135 0.43 1.23 8.90
C VAL A 135 1.01 2.36 8.05
N MET A 136 1.51 2.04 6.84
CA MET A 136 2.04 3.04 5.92
C MET A 136 0.97 4.04 5.49
N HIS A 137 -0.24 3.55 5.20
CA HIS A 137 -1.38 4.38 4.88
C HIS A 137 -1.71 5.35 6.02
N HIS A 138 -1.77 4.87 7.27
CA HIS A 138 -2.06 5.69 8.44
C HIS A 138 -0.97 6.72 8.71
N LEU A 139 0.31 6.33 8.62
CA LEU A 139 1.42 7.27 8.77
C LEU A 139 1.37 8.38 7.70
N PHE A 140 1.11 8.03 6.44
CA PHE A 140 0.95 9.03 5.37
C PHE A 140 -0.22 9.98 5.64
N ALA A 141 -1.36 9.45 6.06
CA ALA A 141 -2.58 10.22 6.35
C ALA A 141 -2.47 11.04 7.65
N GLY A 142 -1.49 10.74 8.52
CA GLY A 142 -1.39 11.32 9.86
C GLY A 142 -2.44 10.76 10.83
N TYR A 143 -2.93 9.55 10.57
CA TYR A 143 -3.86 8.84 11.44
C TYR A 143 -3.12 8.17 12.59
N ASP A 144 -3.87 7.94 13.67
CA ASP A 144 -3.36 7.27 14.84
C ASP A 144 -3.10 5.78 14.55
N VAL A 145 -1.83 5.38 14.72
CA VAL A 145 -1.37 4.00 14.55
C VAL A 145 -1.41 3.19 15.85
N ARG A 146 -1.73 3.81 17.01
CA ARG A 146 -1.86 3.11 18.30
C ARG A 146 -2.77 1.87 18.24
N PRO A 147 -3.93 1.88 17.55
CA PRO A 147 -4.77 0.68 17.48
C PRO A 147 -4.14 -0.51 16.73
N LEU A 148 -3.06 -0.27 15.98
CA LEU A 148 -2.31 -1.29 15.24
C LEU A 148 -1.10 -1.82 16.04
N SER A 149 -0.84 -1.33 17.26
CA SER A 149 0.31 -1.76 18.08
C SER A 149 0.04 -3.01 18.92
N ALA A 150 -1.23 -3.36 19.13
CA ALA A 150 -1.63 -4.49 19.97
C ALA A 150 -2.91 -5.12 19.47
N ALA A 151 -3.12 -6.39 19.83
CA ALA A 151 -4.35 -7.11 19.53
C ALA A 151 -5.59 -6.33 20.06
N PRO A 152 -6.67 -6.22 19.26
CA PRO A 152 -6.97 -6.97 18.04
C PRO A 152 -6.43 -6.34 16.73
N PHE A 153 -5.49 -5.40 16.79
CA PHE A 153 -4.89 -4.71 15.62
C PHE A 153 -5.93 -4.01 14.72
N GLN A 154 -6.98 -3.46 15.34
CA GLN A 154 -8.10 -2.87 14.61
C GLN A 154 -8.00 -1.36 14.56
N SER A 155 -7.89 -0.80 13.35
CA SER A 155 -8.13 0.63 13.17
C SER A 155 -9.61 0.91 12.89
N PRO A 156 -10.22 1.92 13.55
CA PRO A 156 -11.59 2.35 13.24
C PRO A 156 -11.74 2.95 11.84
N LEU A 157 -10.62 3.24 11.16
CA LEU A 157 -10.60 3.82 9.82
C LEU A 157 -10.48 2.75 8.70
N ASN A 158 -10.42 1.47 9.06
CA ASN A 158 -10.36 0.36 8.11
C ASN A 158 -11.75 -0.16 7.68
N ASP A 159 -12.84 0.40 8.20
CA ASP A 159 -14.20 -0.08 7.87
C ASP A 159 -14.64 0.24 6.43
N GLY A 160 -13.81 0.96 5.65
CA GLY A 160 -13.99 1.16 4.21
C GLY A 160 -13.50 0.00 3.32
N TYR A 161 -12.84 -1.03 3.88
CA TYR A 161 -12.39 -2.21 3.12
C TYR A 161 -13.49 -3.28 3.08
N TYR A 162 -13.90 -3.69 1.87
CA TYR A 162 -14.88 -4.75 1.65
C TYR A 162 -14.41 -6.07 2.26
N ARG A 163 -14.85 -6.40 3.48
CA ARG A 163 -14.57 -7.69 4.13
C ARG A 163 -15.64 -8.72 3.78
N LYS A 164 -15.23 -9.89 3.29
CA LYS A 164 -16.13 -11.04 3.09
C LYS A 164 -16.14 -11.85 4.39
N ARG A 165 -17.33 -12.02 5.00
CA ARG A 165 -17.44 -12.88 6.20
C ARG A 165 -17.39 -14.34 5.76
N TYR A 166 -16.47 -15.10 6.32
CA TYR A 166 -16.45 -16.56 6.20
C TYR A 166 -17.27 -17.14 7.37
N SER A 167 -18.23 -17.99 7.06
CA SER A 167 -18.99 -18.78 8.03
C SER A 167 -18.71 -20.24 7.70
N GLY A 168 -17.95 -20.91 8.57
CA GLY A 168 -17.27 -22.18 8.27
C GLY A 168 -18.16 -23.32 7.77
N GLY A 169 -17.54 -24.12 6.92
CA GLY A 169 -17.84 -25.53 6.67
C GLY A 169 -16.51 -26.16 6.26
N ASN A 170 -16.14 -27.29 6.85
CA ASN A 170 -14.84 -27.97 6.81
C ASN A 170 -14.19 -28.10 5.41
N GLN A 171 -13.68 -26.99 4.85
CA GLN A 171 -13.03 -26.90 3.55
C GLN A 171 -11.68 -26.22 3.72
N SER A 172 -10.64 -26.88 3.22
CA SER A 172 -9.30 -26.33 3.06
C SER A 172 -9.34 -25.14 2.10
N LEU A 173 -9.18 -23.92 2.62
CA LEU A 173 -9.04 -22.73 1.80
C LEU A 173 -7.59 -22.64 1.30
N ARG A 174 -7.42 -22.60 -0.02
CA ARG A 174 -6.11 -22.36 -0.65
C ARG A 174 -5.91 -20.85 -0.78
N TYR A 175 -4.77 -20.37 -0.29
CA TYR A 175 -4.37 -18.97 -0.36
C TYR A 175 -3.40 -18.78 -1.51
N GLY A 176 -3.51 -17.65 -2.20
CA GLY A 176 -2.64 -17.20 -3.30
C GLY A 176 -2.38 -15.72 -3.18
#